data_AF-A0A2T6KAI1-F1
#
_entry.id   AF-A0A2T6KAI1-F1
#
_cell.length_a   1.000
_cell.length_b   1.000
_cell.length_c   1.000
_cell.angle_alpha   90.00
_cell.angle_beta   90.00
_cell.angle_gamma   90.00
#
_symmetry.space_group_name_H-M   'P 1'
#
loop_
_entity.id
_entity.type
_entity.pdbx_description
1 polymer ?
#
loop_
_entity_poly.entity_id
_entity_poly.type
_entity_poly.pdbx_seq_one_letter_code
_entity_poly.pdbx_strand_id
1 'polypeptide(L)'
;MTKRSPFRYLKTSPEIIHLAVMLYVRFPLSLRNVEDLLHERGIEVSHETVRFWWNRFGPMFASEIRRSRLSRMRSYSNWQWHLDEVFVKINGETHYLWRAVDHEGEVLESYVTKRRDRKAALKFLRKSMKRYGQPQIVVTDKLRSYGAAMKVIGNAGRQETGRWLNNRAENSHLPL
;
A
#
# COMPACT_ATOMS: atom_id res chain seq x y z
N MET A 1 17.62 8.35 -26.00
CA MET A 1 18.14 7.06 -25.49
C MET A 1 16.98 6.09 -25.31
N THR A 2 16.88 5.06 -26.14
CA THR A 2 15.87 4.00 -25.99
C THR A 2 16.09 3.28 -24.66
N LYS A 3 15.13 3.36 -23.75
CA LYS A 3 15.20 2.63 -22.48
C LYS A 3 15.28 1.13 -22.79
N ARG A 4 16.34 0.46 -22.34
CA ARG A 4 16.48 -1.00 -22.47
C ARG A 4 15.31 -1.67 -21.73
N SER A 5 14.66 -2.64 -22.37
CA SER A 5 13.54 -3.37 -21.77
C SER A 5 13.98 -4.06 -20.46
N PRO A 6 13.21 -3.91 -19.36
CA PRO A 6 13.54 -4.55 -18.08
C PRO A 6 13.46 -6.09 -18.13
N PHE A 7 12.75 -6.63 -19.13
CA PHE A 7 12.58 -8.06 -19.39
C PHE A 7 13.69 -8.66 -20.26
N ARG A 8 14.72 -7.87 -20.61
CA ARG A 8 15.83 -8.36 -21.43
C ARG A 8 16.49 -9.57 -20.76
N TYR A 9 16.84 -10.57 -21.58
CA TYR A 9 17.47 -11.85 -21.20
C TYR A 9 16.55 -12.89 -20.54
N LEU A 10 15.23 -12.66 -20.49
CA LEU A 10 14.27 -13.67 -20.05
C LEU A 10 13.76 -14.47 -21.25
N LYS A 11 13.65 -15.78 -21.09
CA LYS A 11 13.07 -16.70 -22.09
C LYS A 11 11.54 -16.68 -22.06
N THR A 12 10.96 -16.27 -20.94
CA THR A 12 9.50 -16.18 -20.73
C THR A 12 8.97 -14.82 -21.20
N SER A 13 7.76 -14.81 -21.78
CA SER A 13 7.15 -13.57 -22.24
C SER A 13 6.84 -12.60 -21.06
N PRO A 14 6.95 -11.28 -21.26
CA PRO A 14 6.60 -10.28 -20.26
C PRO A 14 5.17 -10.41 -19.72
N GLU A 15 4.23 -10.82 -20.56
CA GLU A 15 2.81 -11.00 -20.21
C GLU A 15 2.62 -12.11 -19.17
N ILE A 16 3.33 -13.24 -19.32
CA ILE A 16 3.30 -14.35 -18.36
C ILE A 16 3.93 -13.92 -17.03
N ILE A 17 5.06 -13.20 -17.09
CA ILE A 17 5.73 -12.68 -15.89
C ILE A 17 4.81 -11.72 -15.14
N HIS A 18 4.13 -10.83 -15.86
CA HIS A 18 3.18 -9.90 -15.27
C HIS A 18 1.99 -10.64 -14.65
N LEU A 19 1.40 -11.62 -15.35
CA LEU A 19 0.32 -12.44 -14.83
C LEU A 19 0.73 -13.17 -13.55
N ALA A 20 1.87 -13.84 -13.54
CA ALA A 20 2.37 -14.59 -12.38
C ALA A 20 2.55 -13.69 -11.15
N VAL A 21 3.19 -12.53 -11.34
CA VAL A 21 3.38 -11.56 -10.26
C VAL A 21 2.05 -10.97 -9.79
N MET A 22 1.12 -10.69 -10.70
CA MET A 22 -0.20 -10.17 -10.33
C MET A 22 -1.07 -11.20 -9.61
N LEU A 23 -1.00 -12.47 -9.98
CA LEU A 23 -1.68 -13.55 -9.26
C LEU A 23 -1.19 -13.64 -7.82
N TYR A 24 0.13 -13.60 -7.63
CA TYR A 24 0.75 -13.62 -6.30
C TYR A 24 0.39 -12.39 -5.44
N VAL A 25 0.30 -11.21 -6.04
CA VAL A 25 0.08 -9.95 -5.30
C VAL A 25 -1.40 -9.70 -5.00
N ARG A 26 -2.29 -10.06 -5.94
CA ARG A 26 -3.70 -9.67 -5.89
C ARG A 26 -4.59 -10.67 -5.17
N PHE A 27 -4.17 -11.94 -5.13
CA PHE A 27 -4.94 -13.01 -4.52
C PHE A 27 -4.15 -13.63 -3.35
N PRO A 28 -4.83 -14.24 -2.36
CA PRO A 28 -4.18 -14.91 -1.24
C PRO A 28 -3.59 -16.27 -1.68
N LEU A 29 -2.76 -16.26 -2.73
CA LEU A 29 -2.14 -17.45 -3.32
C LEU A 29 -0.72 -17.61 -2.80
N SER A 30 -0.36 -18.84 -2.46
CA SER A 30 1.04 -19.19 -2.22
C SER A 30 1.81 -19.19 -3.54
N LEU A 31 3.15 -19.09 -3.50
CA LEU A 31 3.98 -19.20 -4.70
C LEU A 31 3.78 -20.56 -5.42
N ARG A 32 3.47 -21.63 -4.66
CA ARG A 32 3.16 -22.95 -5.22
C ARG A 32 1.81 -22.95 -5.93
N ASN A 33 0.80 -22.31 -5.35
CA ASN A 33 -0.51 -22.19 -6.00
C ASN A 33 -0.38 -21.43 -7.34
N VAL A 34 0.50 -20.42 -7.42
CA VAL A 34 0.74 -19.69 -8.68
C VAL A 34 1.46 -20.58 -9.70
N GLU A 35 2.42 -21.39 -9.26
CA GLU A 35 3.05 -22.42 -10.09
C GLU A 35 2.01 -23.41 -10.64
N ASP A 36 1.13 -23.96 -9.78
CA ASP A 36 0.08 -24.91 -10.18
C ASP A 36 -0.89 -24.29 -11.20
N LEU A 37 -1.35 -23.05 -10.98
CA LEU A 37 -2.25 -22.34 -11.89
C LEU A 37 -1.60 -22.01 -13.25
N LEU A 38 -0.29 -21.81 -13.28
CA LEU A 38 0.44 -21.62 -14.54
C LEU A 38 0.64 -22.97 -15.25
N HIS A 39 0.89 -24.04 -14.50
CA HIS A 39 1.01 -25.39 -15.01
C HIS A 39 -0.29 -25.87 -15.68
N GLU A 40 -1.46 -25.59 -15.08
CA GLU A 40 -2.77 -25.87 -15.69
C GLU A 40 -2.97 -25.19 -17.06
N ARG A 41 -2.23 -24.10 -17.32
CA ARG A 41 -2.25 -23.37 -18.60
C ARG A 41 -1.13 -23.80 -19.55
N GLY A 42 -0.42 -24.88 -19.25
CA GLY A 42 0.70 -25.40 -20.03
C GLY A 42 2.00 -24.58 -19.88
N ILE A 43 2.11 -23.76 -18.83
CA ILE A 43 3.29 -22.94 -18.57
C ILE A 43 4.11 -23.61 -17.46
N GLU A 44 5.20 -24.27 -17.83
CA GLU A 44 6.11 -24.92 -16.88
C GLU A 44 7.08 -23.92 -16.25
N VAL A 45 6.78 -23.50 -15.01
CA VAL A 45 7.63 -22.59 -14.23
C VAL A 45 7.63 -23.01 -12.77
N SER A 46 8.80 -22.93 -12.12
CA SER A 46 8.88 -23.22 -10.68
C SER A 46 8.45 -22.03 -9.82
N HIS A 47 7.95 -22.28 -8.61
CA HIS A 47 7.67 -21.24 -7.62
C HIS A 47 8.88 -20.34 -7.30
N GLU A 48 10.11 -20.86 -7.37
CA GLU A 48 11.34 -20.06 -7.22
C GLU A 48 11.52 -19.07 -8.39
N THR A 49 11.06 -19.43 -9.60
CA THR A 49 11.03 -18.51 -10.75
C THR A 49 10.03 -17.38 -10.51
N VAL A 50 8.84 -17.71 -10.00
CA VAL A 50 7.82 -16.72 -9.61
C VAL A 50 8.37 -15.79 -8.50
N ARG A 51 9.06 -16.36 -7.51
CA ARG A 51 9.74 -15.61 -6.44
C ARG A 51 10.79 -14.65 -6.98
N PHE A 52 11.61 -15.11 -7.92
CA PHE A 52 12.60 -14.27 -8.60
C PHE A 52 11.95 -13.12 -9.36
N TRP A 53 10.88 -13.38 -10.11
CA TRP A 53 10.14 -12.34 -10.82
C TRP A 53 9.49 -11.32 -9.88
N TRP A 54 8.90 -11.78 -8.77
CA TRP A 54 8.39 -10.89 -7.74
C TRP A 54 9.49 -9.98 -7.18
N ASN A 55 10.64 -10.53 -6.81
CA ASN A 55 11.75 -9.74 -6.26
C ASN A 55 12.31 -8.73 -7.28
N ARG A 56 12.38 -9.12 -8.56
CA ARG A 56 12.96 -8.30 -9.63
C ARG A 56 12.00 -7.24 -10.16
N PHE A 57 10.74 -7.60 -10.40
CA PHE A 57 9.74 -6.76 -11.07
C PHE A 57 8.68 -6.18 -10.13
N GLY A 58 8.52 -6.74 -8.93
CA GLY A 58 7.57 -6.25 -7.92
C GLY A 58 7.67 -4.75 -7.67
N PRO A 59 8.87 -4.16 -7.45
CA PRO A 59 9.00 -2.70 -7.28
C PRO A 59 8.54 -1.90 -8.49
N MET A 60 8.75 -2.41 -9.71
CA MET A 60 8.34 -1.78 -10.96
C MET A 60 6.81 -1.79 -11.08
N PHE A 61 6.19 -2.97 -10.96
CA PHE A 61 4.72 -3.10 -11.01
C PHE A 61 4.03 -2.31 -9.89
N ALA A 62 4.57 -2.34 -8.67
CA ALA A 62 4.07 -1.54 -7.57
C ALA A 62 4.15 -0.03 -7.86
N SER A 63 5.20 0.43 -8.54
CA SER A 63 5.34 1.84 -8.92
C SER A 63 4.34 2.25 -10.01
N GLU A 64 4.05 1.36 -10.96
CA GLU A 64 3.11 1.59 -12.05
C GLU A 64 1.67 1.62 -11.57
N ILE A 65 1.26 0.61 -10.79
CA ILE A 65 -0.06 0.56 -10.14
C ILE A 65 -0.27 1.82 -9.30
N ARG A 66 0.73 2.20 -8.50
CA ARG A 66 0.66 3.41 -7.68
C ARG A 66 0.53 4.69 -8.51
N ARG A 67 1.23 4.80 -9.65
CA ARG A 67 1.14 5.96 -10.54
C ARG A 67 -0.25 6.08 -11.18
N SER A 68 -0.80 4.95 -11.65
CA SER A 68 -2.16 4.89 -12.20
C SER A 68 -3.19 5.33 -11.16
N ARG A 69 -3.11 4.80 -9.93
CA ARG A 69 -3.97 5.19 -8.81
C ARG A 69 -3.87 6.68 -8.47
N LEU A 70 -2.65 7.20 -8.34
CA LEU A 70 -2.41 8.62 -8.07
C LEU A 70 -3.07 9.54 -9.10
N SER A 71 -3.03 9.18 -10.37
CA SER A 71 -3.67 9.94 -11.44
C SER A 71 -5.19 9.95 -11.29
N ARG A 72 -5.79 8.78 -11.01
CA ARG A 72 -7.24 8.66 -10.81
C ARG A 72 -7.71 9.39 -9.56
N MET A 73 -6.99 9.25 -8.45
CA MET A 73 -7.43 9.83 -7.19
C MET A 73 -7.44 11.36 -7.23
N ARG A 74 -6.46 12.01 -7.89
CA ARG A 74 -6.39 13.48 -7.99
C ARG A 74 -7.56 14.08 -8.78
N SER A 75 -8.27 13.26 -9.54
CA SER A 75 -9.47 13.67 -10.27
C SER A 75 -10.74 13.69 -9.40
N TYR A 76 -10.72 13.14 -8.19
CA TYR A 76 -11.89 13.14 -7.31
C TYR A 76 -12.02 14.42 -6.47
N SER A 77 -13.25 14.96 -6.40
CA SER A 77 -13.59 16.18 -5.67
C SER A 77 -13.55 16.05 -4.14
N ASN A 78 -13.55 14.83 -3.59
CA ASN A 78 -13.65 14.55 -2.16
C ASN A 78 -12.35 13.93 -1.62
N TRP A 79 -11.26 14.68 -1.68
CA TRP A 79 -9.92 14.22 -1.30
C TRP A 79 -9.75 14.10 0.23
N GLN A 80 -10.37 13.08 0.81
CA GLN A 80 -10.38 12.72 2.23
C GLN A 80 -9.47 11.52 2.51
N TRP A 81 -8.71 11.57 3.61
CA TRP A 81 -7.86 10.47 4.09
C TRP A 81 -8.38 9.95 5.43
N HIS A 82 -8.41 8.62 5.57
CA HIS A 82 -8.65 7.92 6.82
C HIS A 82 -7.32 7.35 7.33
N LEU A 83 -6.95 7.70 8.55
CA LEU A 83 -5.70 7.25 9.17
C LEU A 83 -6.00 6.30 10.33
N ASP A 84 -5.28 5.18 10.35
CA ASP A 84 -5.48 4.13 11.33
C ASP A 84 -4.14 3.51 11.75
N GLU A 85 -4.11 2.92 12.94
CA GLU A 85 -2.97 2.20 13.49
C GLU A 85 -3.36 0.84 14.04
N VAL A 86 -2.75 -0.20 13.48
CA VAL A 86 -3.01 -1.59 13.88
C VAL A 86 -1.74 -2.20 14.47
N PHE A 87 -1.90 -3.04 15.50
CA PHE A 87 -0.80 -3.82 16.03
C PHE A 87 -0.49 -5.00 15.10
N VAL A 88 0.79 -5.24 14.83
CA VAL A 88 1.26 -6.37 14.03
C VAL A 88 2.42 -7.06 14.74
N LYS A 89 2.48 -8.39 14.73
CA LYS A 89 3.63 -9.16 15.26
C LYS A 89 4.58 -9.48 14.11
N ILE A 90 5.83 -9.04 14.23
CA ILE A 90 6.89 -9.32 13.26
C ILE A 90 8.04 -9.98 14.03
N ASN A 91 8.39 -11.22 13.67
CA ASN A 91 9.42 -12.02 14.36
C ASN A 91 9.21 -12.12 15.88
N GLY A 92 7.95 -12.25 16.33
CA GLY A 92 7.61 -12.33 17.76
C GLY A 92 7.53 -10.98 18.49
N GLU A 93 8.00 -9.89 17.89
CA GLU A 93 7.92 -8.54 18.47
C GLU A 93 6.70 -7.77 17.98
N THR A 94 5.98 -7.12 18.90
CA THR A 94 4.84 -6.25 18.57
C THR A 94 5.32 -4.92 17.99
N HIS A 95 4.77 -4.59 16.82
CA HIS A 95 5.00 -3.35 16.08
C HIS A 95 3.66 -2.66 15.79
N TYR A 96 3.72 -1.38 15.42
CA TYR A 96 2.58 -0.57 15.01
C TYR A 96 2.64 -0.31 13.51
N LEU A 97 1.60 -0.74 12.80
CA LEU A 97 1.39 -0.45 11.39
C LEU A 97 0.45 0.76 11.27
N TRP A 98 1.01 1.87 10.83
CA TRP A 98 0.29 3.10 10.48
C TRP A 98 -0.20 2.98 9.04
N ARG A 99 -1.48 3.25 8.79
CA ARG A 99 -2.10 3.20 7.47
C ARG A 99 -2.79 4.52 7.16
N ALA A 100 -2.72 4.91 5.89
CA ALA A 100 -3.50 5.98 5.31
C ALA A 100 -4.29 5.37 4.16
N VAL A 101 -5.60 5.59 4.17
CA VAL A 101 -6.54 5.06 3.20
C VAL A 101 -7.35 6.23 2.64
N ASP A 102 -7.74 6.20 1.38
CA ASP A 102 -8.67 7.19 0.84
C ASP A 102 -10.13 6.84 1.10
N HIS A 103 -11.04 7.70 0.65
CA HIS A 103 -12.48 7.49 0.71
C HIS A 103 -12.94 6.24 -0.07
N GLU A 104 -12.23 5.84 -1.14
CA GLU A 104 -12.49 4.62 -1.90
C GLU A 104 -12.00 3.35 -1.19
N GLY A 105 -11.31 3.46 -0.05
CA GLY A 105 -10.77 2.31 0.68
C GLY A 105 -9.41 1.84 0.14
N GLU A 106 -8.80 2.57 -0.79
CA GLU A 106 -7.47 2.26 -1.30
C GLU A 106 -6.38 2.72 -0.33
N VAL A 107 -5.42 1.85 -0.05
CA VAL A 107 -4.26 2.18 0.80
C VAL A 107 -3.30 3.12 0.07
N LEU A 108 -3.08 4.29 0.66
CA LEU A 108 -2.16 5.31 0.19
C LEU A 108 -0.74 5.06 0.67
N GLU A 109 -0.55 4.97 1.98
CA GLU A 109 0.76 4.74 2.56
C GLU A 109 0.62 3.87 3.81
N SER A 110 1.58 2.96 3.98
CA SER A 110 1.71 2.11 5.15
C SER A 110 3.10 2.27 5.73
N TYR A 111 3.21 2.40 7.05
CA TYR A 111 4.49 2.58 7.72
C TYR A 111 4.53 1.78 9.02
N VAL A 112 5.61 1.05 9.28
CA VAL A 112 5.76 0.23 10.49
C VAL A 112 6.76 0.89 11.44
N THR A 113 6.40 0.96 12.73
CA THR A 113 7.29 1.43 13.80
C THR A 113 7.21 0.54 15.03
N LYS A 114 8.29 0.49 15.83
CA LYS A 114 8.28 -0.19 17.14
C LYS A 114 7.43 0.54 18.19
N ARG A 115 7.26 1.86 18.05
CA ARG A 115 6.57 2.71 19.03
C ARG A 115 5.44 3.51 18.38
N ARG A 116 4.36 3.69 19.14
CA ARG A 116 3.21 4.53 18.78
C ARG A 116 3.37 5.95 19.35
N ASP A 117 4.25 6.75 18.77
CA ASP A 117 4.59 8.09 19.27
C ASP A 117 4.31 9.21 18.24
N ARG A 118 4.39 10.46 18.72
CA ARG A 118 4.22 11.66 17.88
C ARG A 118 5.25 11.73 16.75
N LYS A 119 6.48 11.25 16.96
CA LYS A 119 7.56 11.32 15.96
C LYS A 119 7.25 10.40 14.79
N ALA A 120 6.74 9.20 15.06
CA ALA A 120 6.25 8.25 14.08
C ALA A 120 5.06 8.84 13.30
N ALA A 121 4.04 9.36 13.99
CA ALA A 121 2.89 10.01 13.35
C ALA A 121 3.30 11.17 12.44
N LEU A 122 4.19 12.06 12.91
CA LEU A 122 4.68 13.19 12.14
C LEU A 122 5.46 12.75 10.89
N LYS A 123 6.34 11.76 11.03
CA LYS A 123 7.11 11.21 9.90
C LYS A 123 6.19 10.57 8.88
N PHE A 124 5.20 9.81 9.34
CA PHE A 124 4.19 9.16 8.52
C PHE A 124 3.37 10.19 7.72
N LEU A 125 2.82 11.20 8.39
CA LEU A 125 2.03 12.27 7.75
C LEU A 125 2.86 13.06 6.73
N ARG A 126 4.08 13.49 7.09
CA ARG A 126 4.96 14.24 6.17
C ARG A 126 5.32 13.42 4.93
N LYS A 127 5.65 12.15 5.10
CA LYS A 127 5.98 11.25 3.99
C LYS A 127 4.77 11.06 3.06
N SER A 128 3.60 10.85 3.64
CA SER A 128 2.35 10.69 2.90
C SER A 128 2.00 11.95 2.12
N MET A 129 2.01 13.13 2.77
CA MET A 129 1.70 14.41 2.11
C MET A 129 2.70 14.78 1.02
N LYS A 130 4.00 14.52 1.22
CA LYS A 130 5.03 14.75 0.19
C LYS A 130 4.77 13.92 -1.07
N ARG A 131 4.20 12.73 -0.93
CA ARG A 131 3.99 11.79 -2.03
C ARG A 131 2.63 11.96 -2.71
N TYR A 132 1.58 12.12 -1.93
CA TYR A 132 0.20 12.12 -2.40
C TYR A 132 -0.40 13.54 -2.52
N GLY A 133 0.22 14.55 -1.91
CA GLY A 133 -0.34 15.89 -1.77
C GLY A 133 -1.05 16.06 -0.43
N GLN A 134 -1.60 17.25 -0.18
CA GLN A 134 -2.29 17.52 1.07
C GLN A 134 -3.77 17.07 1.01
N PRO A 135 -4.27 16.30 2.00
CA PRO A 135 -5.69 16.02 2.16
C PRO A 135 -6.50 17.29 2.42
N GLN A 136 -7.76 17.30 1.94
CA GLN A 136 -8.75 18.30 2.34
C GLN A 136 -9.26 17.99 3.74
N ILE A 137 -9.57 16.72 4.01
CA ILE A 137 -10.03 16.21 5.31
C ILE A 137 -9.16 15.03 5.74
N VAL A 138 -8.77 15.00 7.01
CA VAL A 138 -8.07 13.88 7.63
C VAL A 138 -8.92 13.34 8.76
N VAL A 139 -9.51 12.17 8.52
CA VAL A 139 -10.21 11.40 9.52
C VAL A 139 -9.20 10.57 10.28
N THR A 140 -9.19 10.70 11.60
CA THR A 140 -8.36 9.88 12.47
C THR A 140 -9.17 9.35 13.63
N ASP A 141 -8.69 8.28 14.23
CA ASP A 141 -9.14 7.93 15.58
C ASP A 141 -8.67 8.96 16.61
N LYS A 142 -9.19 8.84 17.84
CA LYS A 142 -8.91 9.76 18.95
C LYS A 142 -7.47 9.66 19.49
N LEU A 143 -6.52 9.13 18.71
CA LEU A 143 -5.14 9.02 19.12
C LEU A 143 -4.48 10.39 19.22
N ARG A 144 -4.02 10.75 20.43
CA ARG A 144 -3.36 12.04 20.70
C ARG A 144 -2.13 12.31 19.83
N SER A 145 -1.43 11.26 19.38
CA SER A 145 -0.24 11.36 18.53
C SER A 145 -0.53 12.03 17.19
N TYR A 146 -1.70 11.79 16.58
CA TYR A 146 -2.10 12.46 15.34
C TYR A 146 -2.37 13.93 15.56
N GLY A 147 -3.19 14.29 16.56
CA GLY A 147 -3.47 15.69 16.86
C GLY A 147 -2.20 16.49 17.16
N ALA A 148 -1.25 15.90 17.91
CA ALA A 148 0.04 16.54 18.19
C ALA A 148 0.92 16.69 16.94
N ALA A 149 0.87 15.72 16.01
CA ALA A 149 1.61 15.81 14.75
C ALA A 149 0.99 16.82 13.77
N MET A 150 -0.35 16.87 13.67
CA MET A 150 -1.07 17.79 12.79
C MET A 150 -0.93 19.26 13.23
N LYS A 151 -0.85 19.52 14.54
CA LYS A 151 -0.48 20.86 15.06
C LYS A 151 0.89 21.32 14.58
N VAL A 152 1.88 20.42 14.54
CA VAL A 152 3.23 20.72 14.03
C VAL A 152 3.25 20.92 12.51
N ILE A 153 2.36 20.24 11.78
CA ILE A 153 2.22 20.41 10.32
C ILE A 153 1.47 21.70 9.97
N GLY A 154 0.65 22.23 10.89
CA GLY A 154 -0.19 23.40 10.66
C GLY A 154 -1.52 23.08 9.96
N ASN A 155 -1.96 21.82 9.99
CA ASN A 155 -3.21 21.38 9.35
C ASN A 155 -4.24 20.81 10.34
N ALA A 156 -4.11 21.13 11.62
CA ALA A 156 -4.99 20.63 12.68
C ALA A 156 -6.48 20.93 12.44
N GLY A 157 -6.81 22.04 11.77
CA GLY A 157 -8.20 22.39 11.41
C GLY A 157 -8.84 21.49 10.35
N ARG A 158 -8.06 20.60 9.71
CA ARG A 158 -8.58 19.59 8.76
C ARG A 158 -8.84 18.24 9.42
N GLN A 159 -8.58 18.12 10.72
CA GLN A 159 -8.78 16.88 11.46
C GLN A 159 -10.25 16.72 11.81
N GLU A 160 -10.84 15.61 11.38
CA GLU A 160 -12.16 15.18 11.81
C GLU A 160 -12.02 13.94 12.70
N THR A 161 -12.68 13.98 13.85
CA THR A 161 -12.74 12.84 14.77
C THR A 161 -14.20 12.60 15.13
N GLY A 162 -14.70 11.39 14.92
CA GLY A 162 -16.08 11.02 15.20
C GLY A 162 -16.23 9.53 15.39
N ARG A 163 -17.23 9.11 16.16
CA ARG A 163 -17.54 7.69 16.33
C ARG A 163 -17.93 7.14 14.95
N TRP A 164 -17.28 6.07 14.50
CA TRP A 164 -17.50 5.40 13.21
C TRP A 164 -16.98 6.08 11.93
N LEU A 165 -16.38 7.28 12.03
CA LEU A 165 -15.85 7.96 10.83
C LEU A 165 -14.62 7.25 10.25
N ASN A 166 -13.87 6.50 11.08
CA ASN A 166 -12.68 5.76 10.65
C ASN A 166 -12.99 4.33 10.18
N ASN A 167 -14.26 3.91 10.15
CA ASN A 167 -14.65 2.56 9.72
C ASN A 167 -14.13 2.20 8.32
N ARG A 168 -13.85 3.19 7.47
CA ARG A 168 -13.27 2.94 6.13
C ARG A 168 -11.85 2.40 6.22
N ALA A 169 -11.03 2.93 7.13
CA ALA A 169 -9.71 2.38 7.38
C ALA A 169 -9.80 0.98 8.01
N GLU A 170 -10.69 0.78 8.99
CA GLU A 170 -10.89 -0.52 9.65
C GLU A 170 -11.37 -1.61 8.67
N ASN A 171 -12.32 -1.30 7.78
CA ASN A 171 -12.86 -2.26 6.80
C ASN A 171 -11.90 -2.54 5.63
N SER A 172 -10.89 -1.69 5.40
CA SER A 172 -9.88 -1.90 4.35
C SER A 172 -8.91 -3.08 4.62
N HIS A 173 -9.14 -3.81 5.73
CA HIS A 173 -8.43 -5.04 6.08
C HIS A 173 -9.13 -6.31 5.59
N LEU A 174 -10.41 -6.22 5.22
CA LEU A 174 -11.16 -7.36 4.71
C LEU A 174 -10.78 -7.60 3.25
N PRO A 175 -10.42 -8.84 2.86
CA PRO A 175 -10.35 -9.18 1.45
C PRO A 175 -11.74 -8.96 0.84
N LEU A 176 -11.76 -8.37 -0.37
CA LEU A 176 -12.95 -8.38 -1.23
C LEU A 176 -13.34 -9.82 -1.57
#